data_AF-A0A2V8I9H5-F1
#
_entry.id   AF-A0A2V8I9H5-F1
#
_cell.length_a   1.000
_cell.length_b   1.000
_cell.length_c   1.000
_cell.angle_alpha   90.00
_cell.angle_beta   90.00
_cell.angle_gamma   90.00
#
_symmetry.space_group_name_H-M   'P 1'
#
loop_
_entity.id
_entity.type
_entity.pdbx_description
1 polymer ?
#
loop_
_entity_poly.entity_id
_entity_poly.type
_entity_poly.pdbx_seq_one_letter_code
_entity_poly.pdbx_strand_id
1 'polypeptide(L)'
;MYRIIQSPTMLALLYEGGSGRYRQIFTDARKLANDPNPSWLGYSVGHWEDDTLVVETSGFNDRSWLDRAGHPHSESLRVTERFRRVDFGHMQFQITFDDPETLTKPLSISLAVSYAPDTEMLETVCENERDTVRLVAKANAAVQLSAAVLAKYAGTYEFRGGSRTVAGFMGNTQTVAMINGQLYLNALPLIPQSETRFESTGAAAEFFLDANGTVTHLVLSQTEGDARYDRTSLLRR
;
A
#
# COMPACT_ATOMS: atom_id res chain seq x y z
N MET A 1 2.10 -2.45 16.00
CA MET A 1 1.67 -3.82 16.35
C MET A 1 0.16 -3.97 16.12
N TYR A 2 -0.35 -5.19 15.95
CA TYR A 2 -1.78 -5.49 15.88
C TYR A 2 -2.15 -6.54 16.94
N ARG A 3 -3.29 -6.38 17.59
CA ARG A 3 -3.87 -7.41 18.48
C ARG A 3 -5.25 -7.82 17.97
N ILE A 4 -5.45 -9.12 17.78
CA ILE A 4 -6.73 -9.68 17.33
C ILE A 4 -7.44 -10.29 18.54
N ILE A 5 -8.66 -9.83 18.80
CA ILE A 5 -9.55 -10.40 19.80
C ILE A 5 -10.73 -11.02 19.07
N GLN A 6 -10.99 -12.29 19.30
CA GLN A 6 -12.07 -13.02 18.64
C GLN A 6 -13.19 -13.35 19.62
N SER A 7 -14.42 -13.09 19.19
CA SER A 7 -15.65 -13.62 19.78
C SER A 7 -16.35 -14.53 18.75
N PRO A 8 -17.43 -15.25 19.13
CA PRO A 8 -18.14 -16.11 18.18
C PRO A 8 -18.72 -15.39 16.95
N THR A 9 -18.99 -14.08 17.04
CA THR A 9 -19.70 -13.31 16.01
C THR A 9 -18.93 -12.10 15.47
N MET A 10 -17.74 -11.82 16.01
CA MET A 10 -16.95 -10.64 15.65
C MET A 10 -15.47 -10.84 16.01
N LEU A 11 -14.58 -10.36 15.16
CA LEU A 11 -13.19 -10.05 15.49
C LEU A 11 -13.02 -8.55 15.72
N ALA A 12 -12.26 -8.19 16.74
CA ALA A 12 -11.76 -6.84 16.96
C ALA A 12 -10.26 -6.80 16.68
N LEU A 13 -9.85 -5.97 15.74
CA LEU A 13 -8.45 -5.67 15.45
C LEU A 13 -8.10 -4.37 16.17
N LEU A 14 -7.15 -4.43 17.09
CA LEU A 14 -6.61 -3.27 17.78
C LEU A 14 -5.31 -2.85 17.12
N TYR A 15 -5.16 -1.53 16.95
CA TYR A 15 -3.99 -0.91 16.35
C TYR A 15 -3.18 -0.22 17.43
N GLU A 16 -1.89 -0.50 17.49
CA GLU A 16 -0.99 0.18 18.44
C GLU A 16 -0.93 1.69 18.17
N GLY A 17 -0.93 2.10 16.89
CA GLY A 17 -0.95 3.51 16.46
C GLY A 17 -1.60 3.70 15.08
N GLY A 18 -1.85 4.95 14.70
CA GLY A 18 -2.50 5.32 13.43
C GLY A 18 -3.95 5.82 13.59
N SER A 19 -4.62 6.03 12.45
CA SER A 19 -5.98 6.59 12.37
C SER A 19 -7.03 5.53 12.69
N GLY A 20 -7.29 5.30 13.98
CA GLY A 20 -8.35 4.41 14.45
C GLY A 20 -7.88 3.52 15.60
N ARG A 21 -8.63 3.51 16.71
CA ARG A 21 -8.27 2.72 17.90
C ARG A 21 -8.53 1.22 17.71
N TYR A 22 -9.51 0.89 16.88
CA TYR A 22 -9.89 -0.48 16.58
C TYR A 22 -10.66 -0.56 15.27
N ARG A 23 -10.71 -1.77 14.71
CA ARG A 23 -11.61 -2.17 13.61
C ARG A 23 -12.43 -3.37 14.06
N GLN A 24 -13.71 -3.38 13.70
CA GLN A 24 -14.60 -4.51 13.92
C GLN A 24 -14.81 -5.25 12.62
N ILE A 25 -14.73 -6.57 12.67
CA ILE A 25 -15.01 -7.47 11.55
C ILE A 25 -16.10 -8.42 12.03
N PHE A 26 -17.32 -8.26 11.49
CA PHE A 26 -18.43 -9.13 11.87
C PHE A 26 -18.35 -10.46 11.12
N THR A 27 -18.46 -11.57 11.85
CA THR A 27 -18.41 -12.94 11.30
C THR A 27 -19.70 -13.71 11.51
N ASP A 28 -20.81 -13.00 11.71
CA ASP A 28 -22.15 -13.55 11.95
C ASP A 28 -22.97 -13.70 10.66
N ALA A 29 -22.29 -13.85 9.52
CA ALA A 29 -22.88 -13.99 8.18
C ALA A 29 -23.72 -12.80 7.70
N ARG A 30 -23.67 -11.65 8.38
CA ARG A 30 -24.25 -10.41 7.85
C ARG A 30 -23.53 -9.97 6.57
N LYS A 31 -24.25 -9.26 5.71
CA LYS A 31 -23.69 -8.66 4.49
C LYS A 31 -23.34 -7.20 4.73
N LEU A 32 -22.42 -6.67 3.92
CA LEU A 32 -22.18 -5.23 3.85
C LEU A 32 -23.45 -4.51 3.41
N ALA A 33 -23.68 -3.32 3.97
CA ALA A 33 -24.75 -2.45 3.50
C ALA A 33 -24.41 -1.94 2.10
N ASN A 34 -25.43 -1.79 1.25
CA ASN A 34 -25.25 -1.30 -0.12
C ASN A 34 -24.90 0.20 -0.17
N ASP A 35 -25.45 0.97 0.78
CA ASP A 35 -25.28 2.43 0.86
C ASP A 35 -25.10 2.84 2.34
N PRO A 36 -23.94 2.52 2.95
CA PRO A 36 -23.65 2.91 4.32
C PRO A 36 -23.24 4.38 4.40
N ASN A 37 -23.49 5.01 5.55
CA ASN A 37 -22.87 6.31 5.85
C ASN A 37 -21.34 6.19 5.78
N PRO A 38 -20.64 7.01 4.96
CA PRO A 38 -19.19 6.91 4.80
C PRO A 38 -18.44 7.04 6.13
N SER A 39 -17.45 6.18 6.33
CA SER A 39 -16.69 6.08 7.58
C SER A 39 -15.20 5.97 7.30
N TRP A 40 -14.36 6.32 8.28
CA TRP A 40 -12.90 6.35 8.08
C TRP A 40 -12.27 4.96 7.86
N LEU A 41 -12.82 3.92 8.49
CA LEU A 41 -12.29 2.55 8.41
C LEU A 41 -13.19 1.60 7.60
N GLY A 42 -14.27 2.12 7.03
CA GLY A 42 -15.30 1.29 6.41
C GLY A 42 -16.03 0.39 7.41
N TYR A 43 -16.83 -0.51 6.85
CA TYR A 43 -17.53 -1.57 7.56
C TYR A 43 -17.00 -2.90 7.05
N SER A 44 -16.66 -3.81 7.96
CA SER A 44 -16.05 -5.09 7.60
C SER A 44 -16.92 -6.27 8.00
N VAL A 45 -17.05 -7.22 7.08
CA VAL A 45 -17.64 -8.54 7.31
C VAL A 45 -16.62 -9.60 6.93
N GLY A 46 -16.65 -10.75 7.59
CA GLY A 46 -15.74 -11.84 7.28
C GLY A 46 -16.42 -13.21 7.32
N HIS A 47 -15.89 -14.10 6.50
CA HIS A 47 -16.27 -15.51 6.43
C HIS A 47 -15.04 -16.39 6.27
N TRP A 48 -15.18 -17.66 6.63
CA TRP A 48 -14.11 -18.63 6.49
C TRP A 48 -14.23 -19.36 5.16
N GLU A 49 -13.13 -19.42 4.42
CA GLU A 49 -12.91 -20.32 3.30
C GLU A 49 -11.80 -21.29 3.71
N ASP A 50 -12.19 -22.50 4.12
CA ASP A 50 -11.30 -23.49 4.72
C ASP A 50 -10.51 -22.94 5.92
N ASP A 51 -9.19 -22.79 5.78
CA ASP A 51 -8.26 -22.28 6.79
C ASP A 51 -8.00 -20.76 6.69
N THR A 52 -8.69 -20.07 5.77
CA THR A 52 -8.47 -18.67 5.43
C THR A 52 -9.67 -17.83 5.82
N LEU A 53 -9.46 -16.82 6.67
CA LEU A 53 -10.46 -15.79 6.93
C LEU A 53 -10.43 -14.78 5.80
N VAL A 54 -11.53 -14.68 5.06
CA VAL A 54 -11.75 -13.66 4.04
C VAL A 54 -12.55 -12.53 4.65
N VAL A 55 -12.08 -11.30 4.45
CA VAL A 55 -12.69 -10.10 5.00
C VAL A 55 -12.96 -9.13 3.87
N GLU A 56 -14.20 -8.67 3.76
CA GLU A 56 -14.62 -7.67 2.78
C GLU A 56 -14.96 -6.37 3.51
N THR A 57 -14.50 -5.25 2.97
CA THR A 57 -14.75 -3.92 3.54
C THR A 57 -15.16 -2.92 2.48
N SER A 58 -16.17 -2.12 2.80
CA SER A 58 -16.69 -1.01 1.98
C SER A 58 -17.19 0.14 2.85
N GLY A 59 -17.66 1.23 2.24
CA GLY A 59 -18.23 2.38 2.95
C GLY A 59 -17.17 3.29 3.57
N PHE A 60 -16.03 3.42 2.89
CA PHE A 60 -14.99 4.38 3.22
C PHE A 60 -15.44 5.80 2.84
N ASN A 61 -15.02 6.82 3.59
CA ASN A 61 -15.01 8.19 3.10
C ASN A 61 -13.74 8.45 2.27
N ASP A 62 -13.66 9.58 1.58
CA ASP A 62 -12.53 10.00 0.73
C ASP A 62 -11.55 10.98 1.43
N ARG A 63 -11.63 11.07 2.77
CA ARG A 63 -10.94 12.11 3.56
C ARG A 63 -9.61 11.65 4.15
N SER A 64 -9.18 10.45 3.79
CA SER A 64 -7.90 9.87 4.17
C SER A 64 -7.08 9.49 2.93
N TRP A 65 -5.88 9.00 3.20
CA TRP A 65 -5.02 8.42 2.17
C TRP A 65 -5.11 6.90 2.23
N LEU A 66 -4.97 6.24 1.08
CA LEU A 66 -4.97 4.78 0.95
C LEU A 66 -3.80 4.17 1.73
N ASP A 67 -2.66 4.86 1.73
CA ASP A 67 -1.44 4.46 2.43
C ASP A 67 -0.61 5.68 2.88
N ARG A 68 0.55 5.40 3.47
CA ARG A 68 1.47 6.43 3.99
C ARG A 68 2.12 7.31 2.92
N ALA A 69 2.12 6.92 1.64
CA ALA A 69 2.62 7.76 0.55
C ALA A 69 1.62 8.84 0.12
N GLY A 70 0.40 8.84 0.67
CA GLY A 70 -0.60 9.83 0.29
C GLY A 70 -1.31 9.49 -1.01
N HIS A 71 -1.38 8.20 -1.39
CA HIS A 71 -2.20 7.82 -2.54
C HIS A 71 -3.69 8.10 -2.25
N PRO A 72 -4.43 8.70 -3.20
CA PRO A 72 -5.85 8.94 -3.02
C PRO A 72 -6.63 7.63 -3.04
N HIS A 73 -7.80 7.64 -2.42
CA HIS A 73 -8.87 6.67 -2.63
C HIS A 73 -10.21 7.38 -2.67
N SER A 74 -11.22 6.74 -3.26
CA SER A 74 -12.58 7.24 -3.36
C SER A 74 -13.51 6.49 -2.39
N GLU A 75 -14.77 6.91 -2.32
CA GLU A 75 -15.84 6.17 -1.63
C GLU A 75 -16.23 4.86 -2.37
N SER A 76 -15.78 4.71 -3.63
CA SER A 76 -15.91 3.47 -4.41
C SER A 76 -14.91 2.39 -3.98
N LEU A 77 -13.95 2.70 -3.10
CA LEU A 77 -12.98 1.73 -2.59
C LEU A 77 -13.66 0.49 -1.98
N ARG A 78 -13.20 -0.68 -2.42
CA ARG A 78 -13.50 -2.00 -1.85
C ARG A 78 -12.18 -2.67 -1.48
N VAL A 79 -12.15 -3.25 -0.29
CA VAL A 79 -10.97 -3.95 0.22
C VAL A 79 -11.34 -5.39 0.52
N THR A 80 -10.62 -6.33 -0.11
CA THR A 80 -10.71 -7.75 0.21
C THR A 80 -9.39 -8.21 0.81
N GLU A 81 -9.47 -8.71 2.03
CA GLU A 81 -8.33 -9.20 2.80
C GLU A 81 -8.47 -10.71 3.00
N ARG A 82 -7.34 -11.43 2.95
CA ARG A 82 -7.27 -12.87 3.21
C ARG A 82 -6.20 -13.12 4.26
N PHE A 83 -6.62 -13.62 5.41
CA PHE A 83 -5.75 -13.98 6.52
C PHE A 83 -5.64 -15.49 6.59
N ARG A 84 -4.45 -16.02 6.30
CA ARG A 84 -4.17 -17.45 6.36
C ARG A 84 -3.02 -17.72 7.32
N ARG A 85 -3.30 -18.43 8.41
CA ARG A 85 -2.27 -18.85 9.36
C ARG A 85 -1.56 -20.08 8.79
N VAL A 86 -0.30 -19.91 8.38
CA VAL A 86 0.47 -21.01 7.75
C VAL A 86 1.08 -21.94 8.79
N ASP A 87 1.41 -21.41 9.97
CA ASP A 87 1.85 -22.16 11.14
C ASP A 87 1.61 -21.34 12.43
N PHE A 88 2.10 -21.82 13.58
CA PHE A 88 1.90 -21.10 14.84
C PHE A 88 2.58 -19.72 14.86
N GLY A 89 3.74 -19.55 14.24
CA GLY A 89 4.51 -18.32 14.25
C GLY A 89 4.21 -17.37 13.10
N HIS A 90 3.58 -17.84 12.01
CA HIS A 90 3.47 -17.06 10.78
C HIS A 90 2.06 -17.04 10.19
N MET A 91 1.71 -15.89 9.64
CA MET A 91 0.47 -15.66 8.90
C MET A 91 0.79 -15.02 7.55
N GLN A 92 0.20 -15.56 6.50
CA GLN A 92 0.14 -14.92 5.20
C GLN A 92 -1.09 -14.01 5.18
N PHE A 93 -0.87 -12.73 4.90
CA PHE A 93 -1.92 -11.72 4.83
C PHE A 93 -1.91 -11.12 3.44
N GLN A 94 -2.96 -11.35 2.66
CA GLN A 94 -3.14 -10.73 1.36
C GLN A 94 -4.19 -9.63 1.48
N ILE A 95 -3.93 -8.49 0.86
CA ILE A 95 -4.90 -7.40 0.73
C ILE A 95 -5.07 -7.08 -0.75
N THR A 96 -6.31 -6.88 -1.18
CA THR A 96 -6.65 -6.44 -2.53
C THR A 96 -7.49 -5.19 -2.44
N PHE A 97 -7.01 -4.11 -3.04
CA PHE A 97 -7.69 -2.84 -3.17
C PHE A 97 -8.32 -2.76 -4.56
N ASP A 98 -9.62 -2.48 -4.61
CA ASP A 98 -10.35 -2.21 -5.84
C ASP A 98 -11.02 -0.84 -5.71
N ASP A 99 -10.56 0.11 -6.51
CA ASP A 99 -11.10 1.47 -6.57
C ASP A 99 -10.98 1.96 -8.01
N PRO A 100 -12.03 1.85 -8.83
CA PRO A 100 -11.97 2.19 -10.25
C PRO A 100 -11.79 3.70 -10.50
N GLU A 101 -11.96 4.55 -9.48
CA GLU A 101 -11.78 6.00 -9.62
C GLU A 101 -10.32 6.44 -9.45
N THR A 102 -9.54 5.69 -8.66
CA THR A 102 -8.16 6.05 -8.34
C THR A 102 -7.12 5.02 -8.81
N LEU A 103 -7.50 3.76 -8.96
CA LEU A 103 -6.66 2.66 -9.40
C LEU A 103 -7.02 2.24 -10.83
N THR A 104 -6.00 1.85 -11.59
CA THR A 104 -6.16 1.46 -13.01
C THR A 104 -6.61 0.00 -13.17
N LYS A 105 -6.45 -0.79 -12.10
CA LYS A 105 -6.90 -2.17 -11.92
C LYS A 105 -6.82 -2.50 -10.43
N PRO A 106 -7.49 -3.56 -9.95
CA PRO A 106 -7.30 -4.02 -8.59
C PRO A 106 -5.83 -4.29 -8.27
N LEU A 107 -5.39 -3.82 -7.11
CA LEU A 107 -4.03 -3.97 -6.62
C LEU A 107 -4.02 -4.97 -5.48
N SER A 108 -3.30 -6.09 -5.64
CA SER A 108 -3.07 -7.05 -4.56
C SER A 108 -1.66 -6.95 -4.01
N ILE A 109 -1.53 -6.93 -2.69
CA ILE A 109 -0.27 -6.98 -1.95
C ILE A 109 -0.32 -8.17 -1.00
N SER A 110 0.78 -8.91 -0.88
CA SER A 110 0.90 -10.03 0.06
C SER A 110 1.95 -9.73 1.10
N LEU A 111 1.59 -9.91 2.37
CA LEU A 111 2.43 -9.66 3.52
C LEU A 111 2.65 -10.92 4.35
N ALA A 112 3.90 -11.14 4.79
CA ALA A 112 4.21 -12.12 5.82
C ALA A 112 4.16 -11.45 7.20
N VAL A 113 3.28 -11.93 8.06
CA VAL A 113 3.09 -11.41 9.42
C VAL A 113 3.61 -12.44 10.41
N SER A 114 4.51 -12.01 11.30
CA SER A 114 5.06 -12.88 12.34
C SER A 114 4.34 -12.64 13.67
N TYR A 115 4.06 -13.74 14.38
CA TYR A 115 3.53 -13.71 15.73
C TYR A 115 4.64 -13.27 16.70
N ALA A 116 4.33 -12.26 17.53
CA ALA A 116 5.22 -11.79 18.57
C ALA A 116 4.73 -12.33 19.93
N PRO A 117 5.28 -13.46 20.42
CA PRO A 117 4.92 -13.97 21.75
C PRO A 117 5.44 -13.03 22.85
N ASP A 118 4.81 -13.08 24.02
CA ASP A 118 5.26 -12.41 25.25
C ASP A 118 5.49 -10.89 25.10
N THR A 119 4.73 -10.25 24.20
CA THR A 119 4.73 -8.81 23.99
C THR A 119 3.35 -8.22 24.30
N GLU A 120 3.34 -7.06 24.93
CA GLU A 120 2.12 -6.29 25.17
C GLU A 120 2.03 -5.15 24.17
N MET A 121 0.82 -4.90 23.67
CA MET A 121 0.54 -3.74 22.86
C MET A 121 0.50 -2.51 23.77
N LEU A 122 1.41 -1.56 23.54
CA LEU A 122 1.49 -0.33 24.31
C LEU A 122 0.53 0.73 23.74
N GLU A 123 0.21 1.74 24.55
CA GLU A 123 -0.48 2.91 24.03
C GLU A 123 0.45 3.73 23.14
N THR A 124 -0.01 4.07 21.93
CA THR A 124 0.61 5.16 21.17
C THR A 124 -0.15 6.44 21.45
N VAL A 125 0.45 7.31 22.25
CA VAL A 125 -0.05 8.67 22.47
C VAL A 125 0.66 9.58 21.50
N CYS A 126 -0.10 10.32 20.67
CA CYS A 126 0.44 11.48 19.97
C CYS A 126 0.65 12.61 21.00
N GLU A 127 1.58 12.42 21.93
CA GLU A 127 1.95 13.44 22.90
C GLU A 127 3.15 14.19 22.34
N ASN A 128 2.99 15.52 22.20
CA ASN A 128 4.07 16.47 21.90
C ASN A 128 4.38 16.80 20.43
N GLU A 129 3.38 16.93 19.57
CA GLU A 129 3.57 17.68 18.31
C GLU A 129 3.60 19.21 18.54
N ARG A 130 4.48 19.67 19.43
CA ARG A 130 4.73 21.11 19.71
C ARG A 130 5.44 21.81 18.56
N ASP A 131 6.05 21.03 17.67
CA ASP A 131 6.76 21.53 16.51
C ASP A 131 5.87 21.60 15.27
N THR A 132 4.57 21.30 15.34
CA THR A 132 3.64 21.57 14.21
C THR A 132 3.62 23.05 13.79
N VAL A 133 3.73 23.97 14.74
CA VAL A 133 3.92 25.41 14.46
C VAL A 133 5.32 25.76 13.90
N ARG A 134 6.28 24.84 14.02
CA ARG A 134 7.64 24.94 13.45
C ARG A 134 7.83 24.08 12.20
N LEU A 135 6.88 23.21 11.86
CA LEU A 135 6.76 22.55 10.59
C LEU A 135 6.40 23.63 9.56
N VAL A 136 7.43 24.36 9.13
CA VAL A 136 7.42 25.11 7.89
C VAL A 136 7.53 24.07 6.77
N ALA A 137 6.48 23.27 6.60
CA ALA A 137 6.28 22.61 5.34
C ALA A 137 6.03 23.74 4.34
N LYS A 138 7.08 24.19 3.64
CA LYS A 138 6.85 24.55 2.25
C LYS A 138 6.33 23.26 1.65
N ALA A 139 5.03 23.19 1.39
CA ALA A 139 4.55 22.22 0.42
C ALA A 139 5.53 22.35 -0.75
N ASN A 140 6.34 21.32 -0.99
CA ASN A 140 7.13 21.31 -2.20
C ASN A 140 6.11 21.54 -3.30
N ALA A 141 6.28 22.60 -4.09
CA ALA A 141 5.39 22.83 -5.21
C ALA A 141 5.35 21.51 -5.98
N ALA A 142 4.15 20.97 -6.21
CA ALA A 142 3.99 19.68 -6.85
C ALA A 142 4.90 19.66 -8.08
N VAL A 143 5.87 18.74 -8.11
CA VAL A 143 6.85 18.70 -9.18
C VAL A 143 6.12 18.23 -10.42
N GLN A 144 5.68 19.17 -11.25
CA GLN A 144 5.02 18.83 -12.49
C GLN A 144 6.08 18.54 -13.55
N LEU A 145 6.20 17.26 -13.90
CA LEU A 145 7.00 16.82 -15.02
C LEU A 145 6.12 16.73 -16.27
N SER A 146 6.66 17.14 -17.41
CA SER A 146 5.96 16.97 -18.69
C SER A 146 5.74 15.49 -19.00
N ALA A 147 4.68 15.18 -19.76
CA ALA A 147 4.44 13.81 -20.24
C ALA A 147 5.64 13.23 -21.01
N ALA A 148 6.39 14.06 -21.75
CA ALA A 148 7.59 13.62 -22.46
C ALA A 148 8.71 13.14 -21.51
N VAL A 149 8.88 13.79 -20.35
CA VAL A 149 9.85 13.37 -19.33
C VAL A 149 9.37 12.09 -18.66
N LEU A 150 8.11 12.05 -18.23
CA LEU A 150 7.53 10.89 -17.57
C LEU A 150 7.59 9.62 -18.45
N ALA A 151 7.41 9.76 -19.77
CA ALA A 151 7.38 8.65 -20.70
C ALA A 151 8.70 7.87 -20.76
N LYS A 152 9.81 8.51 -20.39
CA LYS A 152 11.14 7.85 -20.33
C LYS A 152 11.16 6.69 -19.34
N TYR A 153 10.39 6.79 -18.26
CA TYR A 153 10.36 5.84 -17.14
C TYR A 153 9.42 4.66 -17.34
N ALA A 154 8.51 4.74 -18.31
CA ALA A 154 7.62 3.63 -18.63
C ALA A 154 8.40 2.39 -19.11
N GLY A 155 8.04 1.22 -18.60
CA GLY A 155 8.73 -0.03 -18.91
C GLY A 155 8.57 -1.07 -17.81
N THR A 156 9.18 -2.24 -18.03
CA THR A 156 9.20 -3.34 -17.07
C THR A 156 10.58 -3.45 -16.45
N TYR A 157 10.63 -3.64 -15.13
CA TYR A 157 11.85 -3.73 -14.35
C TYR A 157 11.86 -5.04 -13.57
N GLU A 158 12.97 -5.77 -13.62
CA GLU A 158 13.12 -7.09 -13.02
C GLU A 158 14.08 -7.07 -11.84
N PHE A 159 13.70 -7.73 -10.74
CA PHE A 159 14.47 -7.73 -9.51
C PHE A 159 15.85 -8.34 -9.75
N ARG A 160 16.87 -7.55 -9.42
CA ARG A 160 18.26 -7.95 -9.55
C ARG A 160 18.90 -8.28 -8.20
N GLY A 161 18.55 -7.54 -7.15
CA GLY A 161 19.15 -7.71 -5.83
C GLY A 161 18.79 -6.60 -4.84
N GLY A 162 19.32 -6.72 -3.64
CA GLY A 162 18.94 -5.87 -2.50
C GLY A 162 17.98 -6.60 -1.55
N SER A 163 17.10 -5.86 -0.89
CA SER A 163 16.15 -6.38 0.10
C SER A 163 15.18 -7.37 -0.53
N ARG A 164 15.39 -8.67 -0.26
CA ARG A 164 14.48 -9.75 -0.67
C ARG A 164 13.11 -9.62 -0.01
N THR A 165 13.07 -9.01 1.16
CA THR A 165 11.84 -8.67 1.88
C THR A 165 10.98 -7.75 1.03
N VAL A 166 11.53 -6.62 0.57
CA VAL A 166 10.82 -5.68 -0.32
C VAL A 166 10.39 -6.35 -1.64
N ALA A 167 11.26 -7.16 -2.26
CA ALA A 167 10.90 -7.90 -3.49
C ALA A 167 9.79 -8.94 -3.25
N GLY A 168 9.77 -9.59 -2.09
CA GLY A 168 8.71 -10.52 -1.71
C GLY A 168 7.35 -9.83 -1.52
N PHE A 169 7.34 -8.60 -1.02
CA PHE A 169 6.11 -7.81 -0.84
C PHE A 169 5.61 -7.18 -2.14
N MET A 170 6.50 -6.56 -2.92
CA MET A 170 6.14 -5.78 -4.11
C MET A 170 6.15 -6.61 -5.41
N GLY A 171 6.69 -7.82 -5.38
CA GLY A 171 6.90 -8.68 -6.54
C GLY A 171 8.27 -8.49 -7.18
N ASN A 172 8.73 -9.53 -7.89
CA ASN A 172 10.01 -9.51 -8.59
C ASN A 172 9.96 -8.67 -9.88
N THR A 173 8.78 -8.45 -10.44
CA THR A 173 8.57 -7.66 -11.65
C THR A 173 7.81 -6.40 -11.29
N GLN A 174 8.34 -5.25 -11.67
CA GLN A 174 7.71 -3.96 -11.52
C GLN A 174 7.34 -3.41 -12.89
N THR A 175 6.07 -3.06 -13.09
CA THR A 175 5.60 -2.45 -14.34
C THR A 175 5.35 -0.97 -14.12
N VAL A 176 6.07 -0.10 -14.82
CA VAL A 176 5.81 1.33 -14.82
C VAL A 176 5.02 1.67 -16.08
N ALA A 177 3.79 2.13 -15.90
CA ALA A 177 2.89 2.51 -17.00
C ALA A 177 2.57 4.00 -16.92
N MET A 178 2.41 4.64 -18.08
CA MET A 178 1.87 5.99 -18.17
C MET A 178 0.40 5.93 -18.55
N ILE A 179 -0.46 6.53 -17.73
CA ILE A 179 -1.90 6.59 -17.96
C ILE A 179 -2.34 8.04 -17.70
N ASN A 180 -2.98 8.66 -18.69
CA ASN A 180 -3.49 10.04 -18.63
C ASN A 180 -2.46 11.08 -18.13
N GLY A 181 -1.19 10.94 -18.53
CA GLY A 181 -0.12 11.88 -18.17
C GLY A 181 0.48 11.67 -16.78
N GLN A 182 0.10 10.61 -16.06
CA GLN A 182 0.65 10.24 -14.76
C GLN A 182 1.31 8.86 -14.84
N LEU A 183 2.39 8.66 -14.09
CA LEU A 183 3.03 7.35 -13.98
C LEU A 183 2.36 6.52 -12.88
N TYR A 184 2.30 5.22 -13.13
CA TYR A 184 1.83 4.22 -12.20
C TYR A 184 2.88 3.13 -12.06
N LEU A 185 3.27 2.82 -10.83
CA LEU A 185 4.04 1.62 -10.48
C LEU A 185 3.04 0.50 -10.16
N ASN A 186 2.98 -0.47 -11.06
CA ASN A 186 1.98 -1.53 -11.14
C ASN A 186 0.56 -0.98 -11.31
N ALA A 187 -0.11 -0.63 -10.21
CA ALA A 187 -1.43 0.01 -10.22
C ALA A 187 -1.47 1.26 -9.33
N LEU A 188 -0.38 1.59 -8.64
CA LEU A 188 -0.28 2.71 -7.72
C LEU A 188 0.31 3.92 -8.44
N PRO A 189 -0.22 5.13 -8.19
CA PRO A 189 0.36 6.32 -8.77
C PRO A 189 1.80 6.55 -8.27
N LEU A 190 2.67 7.05 -9.14
CA LEU A 190 3.99 7.56 -8.76
C LEU A 190 3.89 9.07 -8.61
N ILE A 191 4.10 9.57 -7.39
CA ILE A 191 4.04 11.01 -7.09
C ILE A 191 5.43 11.61 -7.29
N PRO A 192 5.63 12.55 -8.24
CA PRO A 192 6.94 13.12 -8.53
C PRO A 192 7.47 13.99 -7.38
N GLN A 193 8.71 13.73 -6.97
CA GLN A 193 9.47 14.50 -5.99
C GLN A 193 10.65 15.26 -6.63
N SER A 194 11.15 14.77 -7.77
CA SER A 194 12.12 15.42 -8.66
C SER A 194 12.01 14.80 -10.06
N GLU A 195 12.89 15.14 -11.00
CA GLU A 195 12.86 14.54 -12.35
C GLU A 195 13.00 13.01 -12.33
N THR A 196 13.81 12.44 -11.43
CA THR A 196 14.14 11.01 -11.38
C THR A 196 13.60 10.30 -10.13
N ARG A 197 13.13 11.06 -9.14
CA ARG A 197 12.65 10.53 -7.85
C ARG A 197 11.17 10.73 -7.67
N PHE A 198 10.50 9.68 -7.26
CA PHE A 198 9.07 9.58 -7.03
C PHE A 198 8.82 8.96 -5.66
N GLU A 199 7.59 9.11 -5.19
CA GLU A 199 7.09 8.49 -3.97
C GLU A 199 5.92 7.57 -4.31
N SER A 200 5.88 6.39 -3.70
CA SER A 200 4.78 5.44 -3.83
C SER A 200 4.79 4.42 -2.69
N THR A 201 3.65 4.18 -2.03
CA THR A 201 3.46 3.23 -0.91
C THR A 201 4.41 3.42 0.27
N GLY A 202 4.77 4.67 0.60
CA GLY A 202 5.77 5.00 1.63
C GLY A 202 7.20 4.58 1.25
N ALA A 203 7.41 4.14 0.01
CA ALA A 203 8.72 3.87 -0.57
C ALA A 203 9.15 5.04 -1.46
N ALA A 204 10.44 5.36 -1.44
CA ALA A 204 11.03 6.21 -2.47
C ALA A 204 11.33 5.35 -3.71
N ALA A 205 10.85 5.78 -4.86
CA ALA A 205 11.15 5.17 -6.16
C ALA A 205 12.11 6.09 -6.93
N GLU A 206 13.34 5.65 -7.14
CA GLU A 206 14.37 6.42 -7.86
C GLU A 206 14.81 5.71 -9.13
N PHE A 207 14.71 6.42 -10.25
CA PHE A 207 15.14 5.95 -11.56
C PHE A 207 16.55 6.46 -11.87
N PHE A 208 17.41 5.55 -12.31
CA PHE A 208 18.79 5.86 -12.65
C PHE A 208 18.98 5.82 -14.16
N LEU A 209 19.58 6.88 -14.71
CA LEU A 209 19.81 7.04 -16.14
C LEU A 209 21.30 6.85 -16.45
N ASP A 210 21.61 6.32 -17.63
CA ASP A 210 22.97 6.32 -18.17
C ASP A 210 23.38 7.71 -18.70
N ALA A 211 24.61 7.82 -19.20
CA ALA A 211 25.13 9.06 -19.76
C ALA A 211 24.33 9.59 -20.97
N ASN A 212 23.52 8.75 -21.62
CA ASN A 212 22.67 9.12 -22.75
C ASN A 212 21.25 9.49 -22.31
N GLY A 213 20.96 9.50 -21.00
CA GLY A 213 19.63 9.76 -20.48
C GLY A 213 18.66 8.58 -20.62
N THR A 214 19.17 7.37 -20.85
CA THR A 214 18.35 6.15 -20.91
C THR A 214 18.21 5.56 -19.52
N VAL A 215 16.98 5.30 -19.07
CA VAL A 215 16.74 4.65 -17.77
C VAL A 215 17.31 3.24 -17.79
N THR A 216 18.16 2.94 -16.82
CA THR A 216 18.87 1.66 -16.68
C THR A 216 18.26 0.78 -15.59
N HIS A 217 17.92 1.37 -14.44
CA HIS A 217 17.37 0.65 -13.30
C HIS A 217 16.51 1.53 -12.43
N LEU A 218 15.69 0.87 -11.60
CA LEU A 218 14.81 1.43 -10.59
C LEU A 218 15.26 0.92 -9.23
N VAL A 219 15.33 1.81 -8.25
CA VAL A 219 15.53 1.46 -6.84
C VAL A 219 14.27 1.82 -6.06
N LEU A 220 13.74 0.84 -5.32
CA LEU A 220 12.66 1.04 -4.36
C LEU A 220 13.25 0.98 -2.95
N SER A 221 13.24 2.12 -2.25
CA SER A 221 13.77 2.26 -0.90
C SER A 221 12.66 2.28 0.14
N GLN A 222 12.71 1.33 1.08
CA GLN A 222 11.82 1.24 2.23
C GLN A 222 12.62 1.16 3.55
N THR A 223 11.91 1.18 4.68
CA THR A 223 12.52 1.00 6.01
C THR A 223 13.28 -0.32 6.12
N GLU A 224 12.82 -1.35 5.41
CA GLU A 224 13.38 -2.70 5.32
C GLU A 224 14.56 -2.81 4.32
N GLY A 225 15.00 -1.68 3.76
CA GLY A 225 16.14 -1.57 2.85
C GLY A 225 15.75 -1.35 1.38
N ASP A 226 16.77 -1.33 0.52
CA ASP A 226 16.63 -1.04 -0.90
C ASP A 226 16.47 -2.31 -1.74
N ALA A 227 15.45 -2.35 -2.61
CA ALA A 227 15.35 -3.34 -3.69
C ALA A 227 15.70 -2.69 -5.04
N ARG A 228 16.52 -3.37 -5.84
CA ARG A 228 17.03 -2.89 -7.13
C ARG A 228 16.46 -3.73 -8.26
N TYR A 229 15.97 -3.05 -9.29
CA TYR A 229 15.33 -3.66 -10.45
C TYR A 229 15.97 -3.14 -11.74
N ASP A 230 16.49 -4.02 -12.58
CA ASP A 230 17.07 -3.64 -13.87
C ASP A 230 15.96 -3.45 -14.91
N ARG A 231 16.05 -2.42 -15.74
CA ARG A 231 15.10 -2.20 -16.83
C ARG A 231 15.26 -3.30 -17.87
N THR A 232 14.19 -4.01 -18.14
CA THR A 232 14.15 -4.96 -19.24
C THR A 232 13.97 -4.21 -20.56
N SER A 233 14.84 -4.49 -21.53
CA SER A 233 14.63 -4.03 -22.90
C SER A 233 13.35 -4.70 -23.42
N LEU A 234 12.39 -3.90 -23.91
CA LEU A 234 11.29 -4.41 -24.73
C LEU A 234 11.90 -5.33 -25.80
N LEU A 235 11.58 -6.63 -25.75
CA LEU A 235 11.80 -7.51 -26.90
C LEU A 235 11.11 -6.85 -28.08
N ARG A 236 11.92 -6.37 -29.04
CA ARG A 236 11.42 -5.94 -30.34
C ARG A 236 10.56 -7.07 -30.90
N ARG A 237 9.25 -6.84 -31.00
CA ARG A 237 8.41 -7.61 -31.92
C ARG A 237 8.57 -7.02 -33.31
#